data_AF-A0A7D9DX85-F1
#
_entry.id   AF-A0A7D9DX85-F1
#
_cell.length_a   1.000
_cell.length_b   1.000
_cell.length_c   1.000
_cell.angle_alpha   90.00
_cell.angle_beta   90.00
_cell.angle_gamma   90.00
#
_symmetry.space_group_name_H-M   'P 1'
#
loop_
_entity.id
_entity.type
_entity.pdbx_description
1 polymer ?
#
loop_
_entity_poly.entity_id
_entity_poly.type
_entity_poly.pdbx_seq_one_letter_code
_entity_poly.pdbx_strand_id
1 'polypeptide(L)'
;ERGSYVLALSRTGMERAFCSSYNHVQLLRAQGVSTVGSYEPIEVSEYGNDELLQCLKYYNHKGLFSRDFNHQQTFQEIAYLTDRRPLLVQKMCLPF
;
A
#
# COMPACT_ATOMS: atom_id res chain seq x y z
N GLU A 1 -6.12 -32.65 8.08
CA GLU A 1 -6.74 -31.32 7.90
C GLU A 1 -5.93 -30.56 6.85
N ARG A 2 -6.57 -29.93 5.85
CA ARG A 2 -5.87 -29.09 4.87
C ARG A 2 -6.03 -27.63 5.31
N GLY A 3 -5.01 -27.12 5.98
CA GLY A 3 -4.90 -25.69 6.31
C GLY A 3 -4.10 -24.95 5.26
N SER A 4 -4.37 -23.65 5.11
CA SER A 4 -3.57 -22.73 4.30
C SER A 4 -3.03 -21.63 5.20
N TYR A 5 -1.80 -21.20 4.93
CA TYR A 5 -1.18 -20.07 5.60
C TYR A 5 -1.08 -18.90 4.62
N VAL A 6 -1.38 -17.70 5.11
CA VAL A 6 -1.16 -16.45 4.37
C VAL A 6 -0.23 -15.59 5.22
N LEU A 7 0.89 -15.19 4.63
CA LEU A 7 1.91 -14.38 5.28
C LEU A 7 2.04 -13.05 4.54
N ALA A 8 2.26 -11.97 5.29
CA ALA A 8 2.52 -10.64 4.73
C ALA A 8 3.93 -10.20 5.09
N LEU A 9 4.71 -9.78 4.10
CA LEU A 9 6.03 -9.19 4.32
C LEU A 9 5.88 -7.72 4.73
N SER A 10 6.62 -7.29 5.75
CA SER A 10 6.66 -5.90 6.20
C SER A 10 8.08 -5.38 6.18
N ARG A 11 8.28 -4.19 5.62
CA ARG A 11 9.51 -3.40 5.80
C ARG A 11 9.48 -2.54 7.05
N THR A 12 8.30 -2.07 7.44
CA THR A 12 8.12 -1.27 8.65
C THR A 12 8.46 -2.13 9.86
N GLY A 13 9.39 -1.65 10.70
CA GLY A 13 9.84 -2.37 11.88
C GLY A 13 10.93 -3.42 11.63
N MET A 14 11.43 -3.57 10.39
CA MET A 14 12.62 -4.38 10.15
C MET A 14 13.85 -3.71 10.77
N GLU A 15 14.60 -4.43 11.60
CA GLU A 15 15.90 -3.97 12.15
C GLU A 15 16.93 -3.61 11.06
N ARG A 16 16.71 -4.06 9.82
CA ARG A 16 17.57 -3.79 8.67
C ARG A 16 17.21 -2.45 8.01
N ALA A 17 17.81 -1.38 8.51
CA ALA A 17 17.65 -0.01 8.00
C ALA A 17 17.98 0.19 6.50
N PHE A 18 18.60 -0.78 5.82
CA PHE A 18 19.19 -0.60 4.48
C PHE A 18 18.54 -1.40 3.35
N CYS A 19 17.46 -2.17 3.59
CA CYS A 19 16.75 -2.83 2.49
C CYS A 19 15.77 -1.85 1.84
N SER A 20 16.12 -1.31 0.67
CA SER A 20 15.25 -0.42 -0.12
C SER A 20 14.21 -1.18 -0.96
N SER A 21 14.40 -2.48 -1.12
CA SER A 21 13.59 -3.33 -2.00
C SER A 21 12.38 -3.93 -1.30
N TYR A 22 11.29 -4.08 -2.05
CA TYR A 22 10.11 -4.86 -1.66
C TYR A 22 10.14 -6.30 -2.20
N ASN A 23 11.22 -6.69 -2.89
CA ASN A 23 11.34 -8.05 -3.42
C ASN A 23 11.47 -9.07 -2.29
N HIS A 24 10.57 -10.05 -2.27
CA HIS A 24 10.52 -11.12 -1.28
C HIS A 24 11.83 -11.89 -1.06
N VAL A 25 12.60 -12.20 -2.11
CA VAL A 25 13.90 -12.89 -2.00
C VAL A 25 14.91 -12.02 -1.26
N GLN A 26 14.87 -10.71 -1.50
CA GLN A 26 15.80 -9.77 -0.85
C GLN A 26 15.41 -9.51 0.61
N LEU A 27 14.11 -9.48 0.91
CA LEU A 27 13.59 -9.31 2.27
C LEU A 27 13.87 -10.56 3.13
N LEU A 28 13.54 -11.75 2.62
CA LEU A 28 13.69 -13.02 3.34
C LEU A 28 15.14 -13.54 3.33
N ARG A 29 15.91 -13.21 2.30
CA ARG A 29 17.21 -13.83 1.97
C ARG A 29 17.09 -15.34 1.76
N ALA A 30 18.20 -15.97 1.36
CA ALA A 30 18.25 -17.41 1.12
C ALA A 30 17.73 -18.25 2.31
N GLN A 31 18.04 -17.84 3.54
CA GLN A 31 17.60 -18.54 4.76
C GLN A 31 16.08 -18.44 4.99
N GLY A 32 15.47 -17.27 4.79
CA GLY A 32 14.03 -17.12 4.94
C GLY A 32 13.28 -17.87 3.84
N VAL A 33 13.75 -17.78 2.59
CA VAL A 33 13.16 -18.49 1.45
C VAL A 33 13.22 -20.00 1.65
N SER A 34 14.35 -20.55 2.13
CA SER A 34 14.46 -22.00 2.39
C SER A 34 13.58 -22.47 3.54
N THR A 35 13.29 -21.60 4.52
CA THR A 35 12.44 -21.94 5.68
C THR A 35 10.95 -21.93 5.33
N VAL A 36 10.50 -20.99 4.48
CA VAL A 36 9.10 -20.89 4.04
C VAL A 36 8.73 -22.04 3.11
N GLY A 37 9.69 -22.62 2.39
CA GLY A 37 9.45 -23.72 1.46
C GLY A 37 8.81 -23.24 0.16
N SER A 38 7.91 -24.04 -0.41
CA SER A 38 7.17 -23.66 -1.63
C SER A 38 6.00 -22.74 -1.26
N TYR A 39 5.90 -21.61 -1.95
CA TYR A 39 4.83 -20.64 -1.76
C TYR A 39 4.55 -19.89 -3.06
N GLU A 40 3.38 -19.25 -3.12
CA GLU A 40 2.97 -18.38 -4.22
C GLU A 40 3.17 -16.91 -3.81
N PRO A 41 4.07 -16.16 -4.47
CA PRO A 41 4.24 -14.75 -4.18
C PRO A 41 3.08 -13.94 -4.76
N ILE A 42 2.46 -13.11 -3.92
CA ILE A 42 1.41 -12.17 -4.34
C ILE A 42 1.98 -10.75 -4.23
N GLU A 43 2.00 -10.04 -5.35
CA GLU A 43 2.38 -8.63 -5.40
C GLU A 43 1.18 -7.75 -5.05
N VAL A 44 1.39 -6.76 -4.18
CA VAL A 44 0.40 -5.74 -3.83
C VAL A 44 0.93 -4.40 -4.34
N SER A 45 0.30 -3.89 -5.39
CA SER A 45 0.69 -2.64 -6.03
C SER A 45 -0.01 -1.43 -5.40
N GLU A 46 0.37 -0.24 -5.86
CA GLU A 46 -0.34 1.01 -5.60
C GLU A 46 -1.78 0.97 -6.16
N TYR A 47 -2.61 1.92 -5.75
CA TYR A 47 -3.97 1.99 -6.25
C TYR A 47 -4.02 2.14 -7.77
N GLY A 48 -4.91 1.37 -8.39
CA GLY A 48 -5.44 1.69 -9.72
C GLY A 48 -6.20 3.03 -9.71
N ASN A 49 -6.44 3.58 -10.90
CA ASN A 49 -7.14 4.87 -11.01
C ASN A 49 -8.56 4.80 -10.41
N ASP A 50 -9.28 3.72 -10.68
CA ASP A 50 -10.64 3.52 -10.16
C ASP A 50 -10.62 3.31 -8.64
N GLU A 51 -9.66 2.54 -8.12
CA GLU A 51 -9.51 2.31 -6.69
C GLU A 51 -9.23 3.60 -5.93
N LEU A 52 -8.31 4.44 -6.44
CA LEU A 52 -8.04 5.73 -5.86
C LEU A 52 -9.28 6.63 -5.92
N LEU A 53 -9.97 6.70 -7.06
CA LEU A 53 -11.17 7.53 -7.18
C LEU A 53 -12.27 7.10 -6.18
N GLN A 54 -12.47 5.80 -5.98
CA GLN A 54 -13.42 5.29 -4.97
C GLN A 54 -12.97 5.60 -3.55
N CYS A 55 -11.68 5.48 -3.26
CA CYS A 55 -11.11 5.85 -1.96
C CYS A 55 -11.35 7.34 -1.63
N LEU A 56 -11.12 8.24 -2.60
CA LEU A 56 -11.36 9.67 -2.42
C LEU A 56 -12.86 9.98 -2.26
N LYS A 57 -13.74 9.32 -3.03
CA LYS A 57 -15.19 9.43 -2.84
C LYS A 57 -15.62 9.00 -1.44
N TYR A 58 -15.03 7.91 -0.92
CA TYR A 58 -15.28 7.44 0.43
C TYR A 58 -14.84 8.48 1.49
N TYR A 59 -13.63 9.02 1.38
CA TYR A 59 -13.17 10.07 2.30
C TYR A 59 -14.04 11.32 2.27
N ASN A 60 -14.51 11.73 1.08
CA ASN A 60 -15.43 12.85 0.94
C ASN A 60 -16.77 12.57 1.62
N HIS A 61 -17.34 11.38 1.37
CA HIS A 61 -18.59 10.97 2.01
C HIS A 61 -18.49 10.90 3.54
N LYS A 62 -17.32 10.54 4.07
CA LYS A 62 -17.04 10.53 5.51
C LYS A 62 -16.70 11.90 6.10
N GLY A 63 -16.70 12.97 5.31
CA GLY A 63 -16.32 14.31 5.75
C GLY A 63 -14.86 14.40 6.19
N LEU A 64 -14.00 13.52 5.67
CA LEU A 64 -12.58 13.47 6.00
C LEU A 64 -11.76 14.45 5.14
N PHE A 65 -12.35 15.02 4.09
CA PHE A 65 -11.75 16.12 3.34
C PHE A 65 -12.07 17.46 3.99
N SER A 66 -11.04 18.26 4.22
CA SER A 66 -11.17 19.65 4.68
C SER A 66 -11.38 20.65 3.55
N ARG A 67 -11.26 20.22 2.28
CA ARG A 67 -11.37 21.07 1.09
C ARG A 67 -12.56 20.66 0.24
N ASP A 68 -13.11 21.62 -0.51
CA ASP A 68 -14.14 21.36 -1.53
C ASP A 68 -13.66 20.29 -2.52
N PHE A 69 -14.37 19.18 -2.56
CA PHE A 69 -13.98 18.02 -3.36
C PHE A 69 -14.42 18.18 -4.81
N ASN A 70 -13.50 18.58 -5.68
CA ASN A 70 -13.67 18.47 -7.13
C ASN A 70 -13.10 17.12 -7.59
N HIS A 71 -13.98 16.19 -7.98
CA HIS A 71 -13.60 14.82 -8.34
C HIS A 71 -12.40 14.71 -9.30
N GLN A 72 -12.36 15.53 -10.35
CA GLN A 72 -11.34 15.41 -11.39
C GLN A 72 -10.02 16.07 -10.95
N GLN A 73 -10.10 17.28 -10.41
CA GLN A 73 -8.91 18.02 -9.98
C GLN A 73 -8.27 17.35 -8.75
N THR A 74 -9.05 16.99 -7.74
CA THR A 74 -8.52 16.34 -6.53
C THR A 74 -7.90 14.99 -6.85
N PHE A 75 -8.48 14.20 -7.76
CA PHE A 75 -7.87 12.96 -8.22
C PHE A 75 -6.49 13.20 -8.84
N GLN A 76 -6.37 14.15 -9.77
CA GLN A 76 -5.12 14.45 -10.46
C GLN A 76 -4.03 14.92 -9.48
N GLU A 77 -4.37 15.84 -8.58
CA GLU A 77 -3.44 16.36 -7.57
C GLU A 77 -2.95 15.26 -6.63
N ILE A 78 -3.87 14.46 -6.08
CA ILE A 78 -3.52 13.38 -5.15
C ILE A 78 -2.71 12.29 -5.86
N ALA A 79 -3.11 11.88 -7.07
CA ALA A 79 -2.39 10.88 -7.85
C ALA A 79 -0.95 11.34 -8.13
N TYR A 80 -0.76 12.60 -8.51
CA TYR A 80 0.56 13.17 -8.76
C TYR A 80 1.44 13.23 -7.50
N LEU A 81 0.90 13.75 -6.39
CA LEU A 81 1.68 13.97 -5.16
C LEU A 81 2.04 12.67 -4.44
N THR A 82 1.22 11.63 -4.55
CA THR A 82 1.35 10.40 -3.77
C THR A 82 1.86 9.22 -4.58
N ASP A 83 1.91 9.36 -5.91
CA ASP A 83 2.07 8.23 -6.83
C ASP A 83 1.06 7.11 -6.53
N ARG A 84 -0.16 7.51 -6.12
CA ARG A 84 -1.26 6.63 -5.72
C ARG A 84 -0.93 5.64 -4.59
N ARG A 85 0.14 5.89 -3.82
CA ARG A 85 0.54 5.05 -2.68
C ARG A 85 -0.43 5.21 -1.51
N PRO A 86 -1.10 4.13 -1.04
CA PRO A 86 -2.17 4.22 -0.04
C PRO A 86 -1.82 5.01 1.23
N LEU A 87 -0.65 4.76 1.81
CA LEU A 87 -0.20 5.45 3.03
C LEU A 87 -0.01 6.96 2.80
N LEU A 88 0.48 7.37 1.63
CA LEU A 88 0.67 8.78 1.31
C LEU A 88 -0.67 9.46 1.00
N VAL A 89 -1.57 8.77 0.29
CA VAL A 89 -2.96 9.24 0.07
C VAL A 89 -3.65 9.49 1.40
N GLN A 90 -3.56 8.55 2.35
CA GLN A 90 -4.14 8.71 3.68
C GLN A 90 -3.56 9.93 4.42
N LYS A 91 -2.23 10.09 4.44
CA LYS A 91 -1.57 11.23 5.10
C LYS A 91 -1.90 12.58 4.47
N MET A 92 -2.18 12.61 3.17
CA MET A 92 -2.55 13.84 2.46
C MET A 92 -4.02 14.22 2.68
N CYS A 93 -4.90 13.22 2.78
CA CYS A 93 -6.34 13.45 2.82
C CYS A 93 -6.90 13.58 4.23
N LEU A 94 -6.38 12.86 5.22
CA LEU A 94 -6.93 12.85 6.58
C LEU A 94 -6.33 13.98 7.43
N PRO A 95 -7.15 14.74 8.19
CA PRO A 95 -6.64 15.63 9.22
C PRO A 95 -5.96 14.81 10.32
N PHE A 96 -4.82 15.31 10.82
CA PHE A 96 -4.06 14.70 11.92
C PHE A 96 -4.88 14.57 13.21
#